data_AF-A0A7J6TCI8-F1
#
_entry.id   AF-A0A7J6TCI8-F1
#
_cell.length_a   1.000
_cell.length_b   1.000
_cell.length_c   1.000
_cell.angle_alpha   90.00
_cell.angle_beta   90.00
_cell.angle_gamma   90.00
#
_symmetry.space_group_name_H-M   'P 1'
#
loop_
_entity.id
_entity.type
_entity.pdbx_description
1 polymer ?
#
loop_
_entity_poly.entity_id
_entity_poly.type
_entity_poly.pdbx_seq_one_letter_code
_entity_poly.pdbx_strand_id
1 'polypeptide(L)'
;SLWAEVEHVGLQFKERVSDRRMGDDCAILKVNASKAFEFCAREAVQIFGGAGVTREGQGRYVERLYRSVRLSAIPGGSEEILLDLTMRMVAAKARS
;
A
#
# COMPACT_ATOMS: atom_id res chain seq x y z
N SER A 1 -11.97 3.36 -4.64
CA SER A 1 -11.11 2.36 -5.30
C SER A 1 -9.68 2.87 -5.24
N LEU A 2 -8.67 1.99 -5.32
CA LEU A 2 -7.26 2.42 -5.29
C LEU A 2 -6.96 3.49 -6.35
N TRP A 3 -7.59 3.40 -7.53
CA TRP A 3 -7.49 4.40 -8.59
C TRP A 3 -7.95 5.80 -8.14
N ALA A 4 -9.12 5.90 -7.51
CA ALA A 4 -9.65 7.17 -7.03
C ALA A 4 -8.76 7.79 -5.93
N GLU A 5 -8.13 6.96 -5.08
CA GLU A 5 -7.20 7.43 -4.05
C GLU A 5 -5.91 8.00 -4.66
N VAL A 6 -5.37 7.34 -5.68
CA VAL A 6 -4.22 7.84 -6.45
C VAL A 6 -4.55 9.18 -7.10
N GLU A 7 -5.70 9.29 -7.76
CA GLU A 7 -6.15 10.55 -8.36
C GLU A 7 -6.32 11.65 -7.30
N HIS A 8 -6.93 11.33 -6.17
CA HIS A 8 -7.14 12.29 -5.08
C HIS A 8 -5.84 12.85 -4.52
N VAL A 9 -4.89 11.97 -4.16
CA VAL A 9 -3.57 12.37 -3.66
C VAL A 9 -2.78 13.12 -4.73
N GLY A 10 -2.86 12.68 -6.00
CA GLY A 10 -2.20 13.34 -7.12
C GLY A 10 -2.72 14.76 -7.36
N LEU A 11 -4.02 14.98 -7.23
CA LEU A 11 -4.63 16.32 -7.32
C LEU A 11 -4.19 17.20 -6.16
N GLN A 12 -4.24 16.71 -4.92
CA GLN A 12 -3.77 17.46 -3.75
C GLN A 12 -2.29 17.87 -3.88
N PHE A 13 -1.44 16.97 -4.39
CA PHE A 13 -0.03 17.28 -4.66
C PHE A 13 0.11 18.40 -5.71
N LYS A 14 -0.64 18.31 -6.81
CA LYS A 14 -0.65 19.33 -7.87
C LYS A 14 -1.07 20.69 -7.35
N GLU A 15 -2.08 20.75 -6.47
CA GLU A 15 -2.57 21.98 -5.85
C GLU A 15 -1.68 22.48 -4.70
N ARG A 16 -0.54 21.83 -4.44
CA ARG A 16 0.41 22.16 -3.36
C ARG A 16 -0.28 22.22 -1.99
N VAL A 17 -1.21 21.30 -1.74
CA VAL A 17 -1.76 21.09 -0.39
C VAL A 17 -0.59 20.74 0.54
N SER A 18 -0.58 21.28 1.75
CA SER A 18 0.53 21.05 2.67
C SER A 18 0.63 19.58 3.10
N ASP A 19 1.85 19.09 3.31
CA ASP A 19 2.12 17.71 3.75
C ASP A 19 1.26 17.30 4.96
N ARG A 20 1.10 18.22 5.93
CA ARG A 20 0.26 18.00 7.11
C ARG A 20 -1.21 17.75 6.78
N ARG A 21 -1.73 18.37 5.71
CA ARG A 21 -3.12 18.20 5.27
C ARG A 21 -3.32 16.97 4.40
N MET A 22 -2.29 16.53 3.69
CA MET A 22 -2.30 15.33 2.82
C MET A 22 -1.95 14.03 3.56
N GLY A 23 -1.37 14.13 4.76
CA GLY A 23 -0.77 12.98 5.45
C GLY A 23 -1.71 11.79 5.67
N ASP A 24 -3.00 12.03 5.92
CA ASP A 24 -4.00 10.97 6.08
C ASP A 24 -4.34 10.28 4.75
N ASP A 25 -4.53 11.05 3.68
CA ASP A 25 -4.81 10.49 2.36
C ASP A 25 -3.61 9.71 1.81
N CYS A 26 -2.39 10.22 2.02
CA CYS A 26 -1.14 9.52 1.68
C CYS A 26 -0.97 8.22 2.49
N ALA A 27 -1.28 8.25 3.79
CA ALA A 27 -1.21 7.08 4.65
C ALA A 27 -2.17 5.98 4.18
N ILE A 28 -3.44 6.33 3.91
CA ILE A 28 -4.44 5.39 3.38
C ILE A 28 -3.99 4.82 2.03
N LEU A 29 -3.55 5.68 1.10
CA LEU A 29 -3.10 5.26 -0.22
C LEU A 29 -1.97 4.22 -0.14
N LYS A 30 -0.98 4.45 0.72
CA LYS A 30 0.12 3.51 0.93
C LYS A 30 -0.42 2.16 1.44
N VAL A 31 -1.27 2.17 2.47
CA VAL A 31 -1.85 0.94 3.04
C VAL A 31 -2.64 0.15 1.99
N ASN A 32 -3.46 0.81 1.19
CA ASN A 32 -4.23 0.15 0.16
C ASN A 32 -3.35 -0.39 -0.97
N ALA A 33 -2.28 0.33 -1.33
CA ALA A 33 -1.29 -0.16 -2.29
C ALA A 33 -0.54 -1.40 -1.79
N SER A 34 -0.13 -1.44 -0.52
CA SER A 34 0.56 -2.62 0.04
C SER A 34 -0.35 -3.83 0.15
N LYS A 35 -1.62 -3.65 0.53
CA LYS A 35 -2.64 -4.72 0.54
C LYS A 35 -2.96 -5.23 -0.86
N ALA A 36 -3.07 -4.33 -1.85
CA ALA A 36 -3.26 -4.72 -3.24
C ALA A 36 -2.08 -5.57 -3.74
N PHE A 37 -0.85 -5.21 -3.37
CA PHE A 37 0.33 -5.99 -3.74
C PHE A 37 0.36 -7.35 -3.04
N GLU A 38 0.06 -7.43 -1.75
CA GLU A 38 -0.07 -8.69 -1.01
C GLU A 38 -1.08 -9.63 -1.67
N PHE A 39 -2.27 -9.11 -1.98
CA PHE A 39 -3.32 -9.85 -2.65
C PHE A 39 -2.82 -10.41 -3.99
N CYS A 40 -2.32 -9.56 -4.88
CA CYS A 40 -1.85 -9.98 -6.20
C CYS A 40 -0.69 -10.99 -6.11
N ALA A 41 0.26 -10.80 -5.20
CA ALA A 41 1.39 -11.70 -5.03
C ALA A 41 0.93 -13.07 -4.50
N ARG A 42 0.02 -13.08 -3.52
CA ARG A 42 -0.54 -14.31 -2.94
C ARG A 42 -1.37 -15.10 -3.97
N GLU A 43 -2.22 -14.44 -4.73
CA GLU A 43 -3.00 -15.10 -5.80
C GLU A 43 -2.09 -15.62 -6.92
N ALA A 44 -1.04 -14.88 -7.28
CA ALA A 44 -0.06 -15.36 -8.26
C ALA A 44 0.66 -16.62 -7.79
N VAL A 45 1.03 -16.72 -6.50
CA VAL A 45 1.60 -17.96 -5.93
C VAL A 45 0.61 -19.11 -6.06
N GLN A 46 -0.67 -18.87 -5.75
CA GLN A 46 -1.70 -19.91 -5.83
C GLN A 46 -1.89 -20.44 -7.26
N ILE A 47 -1.88 -19.56 -8.27
CA ILE A 47 -1.99 -19.93 -9.69
C ILE A 47 -0.78 -20.76 -10.15
N PHE A 48 0.43 -20.41 -9.72
CA PHE A 48 1.66 -21.11 -10.10
C PHE A 48 1.94 -22.37 -9.26
N GLY A 49 1.19 -22.60 -8.19
CA GLY A 49 1.39 -23.74 -7.28
C GLY A 49 2.82 -23.79 -6.72
N GLY A 50 3.41 -24.97 -6.67
CA GLY A 50 4.79 -25.16 -6.17
C GLY A 50 5.85 -24.35 -6.94
N ALA A 51 5.61 -24.01 -8.22
CA ALA A 51 6.51 -23.16 -8.97
C ALA A 51 6.52 -21.72 -8.42
N GLY A 52 5.40 -21.25 -7.86
CA GLY A 52 5.24 -19.90 -7.32
C GLY A 52 6.07 -19.60 -6.07
N VAL A 53 6.58 -20.64 -5.39
CA VAL A 53 7.48 -20.53 -4.23
C VAL A 53 8.92 -20.97 -4.55
N THR A 54 9.20 -21.30 -5.81
CA THR A 54 10.52 -21.74 -6.26
C THR A 54 11.30 -20.56 -6.84
N ARG A 55 12.54 -20.36 -6.38
CA ARG A 55 13.38 -19.20 -6.77
C ARG A 55 13.84 -19.23 -8.24
N GLU A 56 13.72 -20.38 -8.88
CA GLU A 56 14.17 -20.64 -10.24
C GLU A 56 12.99 -21.08 -11.12
N GLY A 57 13.24 -21.19 -12.43
CA GLY A 57 12.21 -21.61 -13.39
C GLY A 57 11.13 -20.56 -13.63
N GLN A 58 9.95 -21.03 -14.03
CA GLN A 58 8.86 -20.17 -14.53
C GLN A 58 8.24 -19.27 -13.46
N GLY A 59 8.25 -19.70 -12.18
CA GLY A 59 7.66 -18.95 -11.06
C GLY A 59 8.62 -17.97 -10.36
N ARG A 60 9.87 -17.82 -10.82
CA ARG A 60 10.90 -17.01 -10.14
C ARG A 60 10.50 -15.55 -9.88
N TYR A 61 9.66 -14.98 -10.74
CA TYR A 61 9.17 -13.61 -10.57
C TYR A 61 8.07 -13.54 -9.51
N VAL A 62 7.16 -14.52 -9.49
CA VAL A 62 6.10 -14.64 -8.49
C VAL A 62 6.70 -14.81 -7.09
N GLU A 63 7.67 -15.72 -6.95
CA GLU A 63 8.40 -15.94 -5.70
C GLU A 63 9.08 -14.66 -5.20
N ARG A 64 9.76 -13.94 -6.11
CA ARG A 64 10.44 -12.68 -5.79
C ARG A 64 9.45 -11.61 -5.34
N LEU A 65 8.33 -11.46 -6.03
CA LEU A 65 7.28 -10.51 -5.66
C LEU A 65 6.68 -10.85 -4.30
N TYR A 66 6.38 -12.13 -4.04
CA TYR A 66 5.85 -12.58 -2.76
C TYR A 66 6.79 -12.25 -1.58
N ARG A 67 8.10 -12.49 -1.74
CA ARG A 67 9.11 -12.04 -0.75
C ARG A 67 9.15 -10.52 -0.56
N SER A 68 8.78 -9.75 -1.57
CA SER A 68 8.84 -8.29 -1.55
C SER A 68 7.60 -7.65 -0.93
N VAL A 69 6.54 -8.41 -0.65
CA VAL A 69 5.29 -7.91 -0.04
C VAL A 69 5.58 -7.10 1.22
N ARG A 70 6.39 -7.64 2.15
CA ARG A 70 6.73 -6.95 3.40
C ARG A 70 7.63 -5.73 3.19
N LEU A 71 8.41 -5.69 2.11
CA LEU A 71 9.20 -4.51 1.72
C LEU A 71 8.31 -3.36 1.23
N SER A 72 7.09 -3.64 0.76
CA SER A 72 6.11 -2.60 0.46
C SER A 72 5.31 -2.16 1.69
N ALA A 73 5.05 -3.09 2.62
CA ALA A 73 4.12 -2.87 3.72
C ALA A 73 4.75 -2.22 4.96
N ILE A 74 6.07 -2.29 5.16
CA ILE A 74 6.73 -1.84 6.40
C ILE A 74 7.43 -0.47 6.28
N PRO A 75 8.26 -0.21 5.25
CA PRO A 75 9.02 1.04 5.18
C PRO A 75 8.09 2.26 5.12
N GLY A 76 8.49 3.34 5.79
CA GLY A 76 7.66 4.56 5.89
C GLY A 76 6.47 4.45 6.85
N GLY A 77 6.31 3.33 7.56
CA GLY A 77 5.26 3.08 8.53
C GLY A 77 4.51 1.78 8.20
N SER A 78 4.33 0.90 9.19
CA SER A 78 3.52 -0.31 8.99
C SER A 78 2.05 0.06 8.77
N GLU A 79 1.27 -0.87 8.24
CA GLU A 79 -0.15 -0.62 7.94
C GLU A 79 -0.93 -0.18 9.16
N GLU A 80 -0.67 -0.80 10.31
CA GLU A 80 -1.32 -0.49 11.59
C GLU A 80 -0.97 0.92 12.07
N ILE A 81 0.30 1.33 11.91
CA ILE A 81 0.78 2.65 12.31
C ILE A 81 0.20 3.75 11.42
N LEU A 82 0.11 3.51 10.10
CA LEU A 82 -0.47 4.45 9.17
C LEU A 82 -1.99 4.59 9.35
N LEU A 83 -2.68 3.50 9.68
CA LEU A 83 -4.10 3.53 10.02
C LEU A 83 -4.33 4.29 11.34
N ASP A 84 -3.52 4.07 12.38
CA ASP A 84 -3.61 4.83 13.64
C ASP A 84 -3.35 6.34 13.42
N LEU A 85 -2.32 6.68 12.63
CA LEU A 85 -2.05 8.07 12.23
C LEU A 85 -3.26 8.71 11.55
N THR A 86 -3.83 8.01 10.56
CA THR A 86 -5.01 8.47 9.81
C THR A 86 -6.17 8.74 10.77
N MET A 87 -6.48 7.83 11.68
CA MET A 87 -7.55 8.00 12.67
C MET A 87 -7.35 9.25 13.52
N ARG A 88 -6.12 9.50 14.00
CA ARG A 88 -5.79 10.69 14.79
C ARG A 88 -5.96 11.98 13.99
N MET A 89 -5.56 11.98 12.71
CA MET A 89 -5.67 13.14 11.83
C MET A 89 -7.13 13.46 11.49
N VAL A 90 -7.93 12.44 11.15
CA VAL A 90 -9.37 12.59 10.89
C VAL A 90 -10.08 13.12 12.14
N ALA A 91 -9.78 12.56 13.31
CA ALA A 91 -10.35 13.02 14.58
C ALA A 91 -9.95 14.48 14.90
N ALA A 92 -8.73 14.90 14.54
CA ALA A 92 -8.31 16.28 14.69
C ALA A 92 -9.05 17.23 13.72
N LYS A 93 -9.24 16.83 12.46
CA LYS A 93 -10.02 17.57 11.45
C LYS A 93 -11.48 17.74 11.87
N ALA A 94 -12.08 16.72 12.51
CA ALA A 94 -13.47 16.79 12.98
C ALA A 94 -13.68 17.75 14.17
N ARG A 95 -12.61 18.13 14.88
CA ARG A 95 -12.66 19.05 16.03
C ARG A 95 -12.38 20.51 15.66
N SER A 96 -11.95 20.77 14.43
CA SER A 96 -11.66 22.10 13.89
C SER A 96 -12.79 22.58 13.00
#